data_AF-A0A1B6LQQ4-F1
#
_entry.id   AF-A0A1B6LQQ4-F1
#
_cell.length_a   1.000
_cell.length_b   1.000
_cell.length_c   1.000
_cell.angle_alpha   90.00
_cell.angle_beta   90.00
_cell.angle_gamma   90.00
#
_symmetry.space_group_name_H-M   'P 1'
#
loop_
_entity.id
_entity.type
_entity.pdbx_description
1 polymer ?
#
loop_
_entity_poly.entity_id
_entity_poly.type
_entity_poly.pdbx_seq_one_letter_code
_entity_poly.pdbx_strand_id
1 'polypeptide(L)'
;MVLIRPFTDIYNRGQRMFSTLITLIRMFHLVLLLYRLVLCLTQTTDPPPGYGELQKGHIIAPEWDSLFAAGRNLTFIYKNPTSEDELFRTSLFYQAQIEELERAVDDNRFRSLDAVWELYLNGGPLHFRQIPFDKFISAFDWNSDDVHRYYSIINKTRNVWDRLVAELEILAESDTII
;
A
#
# COMPACT_ATOMS: atom_id res chain seq x y z
N MET A 1 57.47 -36.45 -22.06
CA MET A 1 57.27 -35.08 -21.54
C MET A 1 55.96 -34.53 -22.07
N VAL A 2 54.84 -34.96 -21.47
CA VAL A 2 53.47 -34.51 -21.73
C VAL A 2 52.71 -34.80 -20.44
N LEU A 3 52.26 -33.79 -19.69
CA LEU A 3 51.32 -33.96 -18.55
C LEU A 3 50.81 -32.57 -18.08
N ILE A 4 50.18 -31.78 -18.96
CA ILE A 4 49.51 -30.50 -18.55
C ILE A 4 48.07 -30.39 -19.13
N ARG A 5 47.58 -31.37 -19.90
CA ARG A 5 46.24 -31.29 -20.51
C ARG A 5 45.03 -31.68 -19.63
N PRO A 6 45.10 -32.51 -18.57
CA PRO A 6 43.87 -32.94 -17.88
C PRO A 6 43.34 -31.93 -16.84
N PHE A 7 44.13 -30.93 -16.42
CA PHE A 7 43.73 -30.00 -15.34
C PHE A 7 42.90 -28.80 -15.80
N THR A 8 43.12 -28.28 -17.00
CA THR A 8 42.37 -27.13 -17.54
C THR A 8 40.93 -27.49 -17.91
N ASP A 9 40.66 -28.73 -18.32
CA ASP A 9 39.30 -29.18 -18.67
C ASP A 9 38.40 -29.33 -17.44
N ILE A 10 38.94 -29.72 -16.28
CA ILE A 10 38.18 -29.86 -15.03
C ILE A 10 37.83 -28.48 -14.47
N TYR A 11 38.78 -27.54 -14.50
CA TYR A 11 38.55 -26.16 -14.04
C TYR A 11 37.50 -25.43 -14.88
N ASN A 12 37.57 -25.56 -16.21
CA ASN A 12 36.59 -24.97 -17.13
C ASN A 12 35.19 -25.61 -17.02
N ARG A 13 35.11 -26.92 -16.68
CA ARG A 13 33.84 -27.59 -16.46
C ARG A 13 33.19 -27.14 -15.14
N GLY A 14 34.00 -26.90 -14.10
CA GLY A 14 33.55 -26.30 -12.83
C GLY A 14 32.98 -24.89 -13.00
N GLN A 15 33.68 -24.01 -13.72
CA GLN A 15 33.20 -22.64 -13.98
C GLN A 15 31.90 -22.60 -14.79
N ARG A 16 31.74 -23.48 -15.79
CA ARG A 16 30.48 -23.56 -16.55
C ARG A 16 29.31 -24.01 -15.67
N MET A 17 29.52 -25.01 -14.79
CA MET A 17 28.48 -25.47 -13.87
C MET A 17 28.08 -24.38 -12.85
N PHE A 18 29.05 -23.63 -12.32
CA PHE A 18 28.77 -22.48 -11.45
C PHE A 18 28.01 -21.36 -12.16
N SER A 19 28.38 -21.04 -13.40
CA SER A 19 27.67 -20.04 -14.21
C SER A 19 26.24 -20.47 -14.51
N THR A 20 26.00 -21.73 -14.88
CA THR A 20 24.64 -22.24 -15.09
C THR A 20 23.80 -22.25 -13.82
N LEU A 21 24.41 -22.56 -12.66
CA LEU A 21 23.73 -22.54 -11.37
C LEU A 21 23.33 -21.12 -10.96
N ILE A 22 24.22 -20.14 -11.14
CA ILE A 22 23.92 -18.72 -10.86
C ILE A 22 22.79 -18.22 -11.77
N THR A 23 22.80 -18.59 -13.05
CA THR A 23 21.74 -18.22 -13.99
C THR A 23 20.40 -18.86 -13.60
N LEU A 24 20.41 -20.13 -13.17
CA LEU A 24 19.20 -20.82 -12.67
C LEU A 24 18.65 -20.15 -11.40
N ILE A 25 19.51 -19.79 -10.44
CA ILE A 25 19.11 -19.09 -9.21
C ILE A 25 18.49 -17.73 -9.56
N ARG A 26 19.11 -16.97 -10.47
CA ARG A 26 18.59 -15.67 -10.93
C ARG A 26 17.25 -15.81 -11.64
N MET A 27 17.09 -16.81 -12.52
CA MET A 27 15.80 -17.10 -13.16
C MET A 27 14.75 -17.48 -12.12
N PHE A 28 15.10 -18.30 -11.12
CA PHE A 28 14.17 -18.70 -10.06
C PHE A 28 13.72 -17.51 -9.20
N HIS A 29 14.63 -16.58 -8.87
CA HIS A 29 14.28 -15.33 -8.22
C HIS A 29 13.39 -14.44 -9.07
N LEU A 30 13.65 -14.34 -10.38
CA LEU A 30 12.82 -13.56 -11.29
C LEU A 30 11.41 -14.16 -11.42
N VAL A 31 11.31 -15.49 -11.48
CA VAL A 31 10.02 -16.22 -11.48
C VAL A 31 9.29 -16.04 -10.16
N LEU A 32 9.98 -16.07 -9.02
CA LEU A 32 9.37 -15.80 -7.70
C LEU A 32 8.88 -14.36 -7.58
N LEU A 33 9.62 -13.38 -8.11
CA LEU A 33 9.20 -11.98 -8.15
C LEU A 33 7.99 -11.80 -9.05
N LEU A 34 7.99 -12.40 -10.25
CA LEU A 34 6.85 -12.39 -11.15
C LEU A 34 5.63 -13.09 -10.53
N TYR A 35 5.82 -14.22 -9.84
CA TYR A 35 4.75 -14.93 -9.13
C TYR A 35 4.17 -14.09 -7.99
N ARG A 36 5.01 -13.39 -7.20
CA ARG A 36 4.53 -12.44 -6.18
C ARG A 36 3.81 -11.25 -6.79
N LEU A 37 4.26 -10.76 -7.94
CA LEU A 37 3.64 -9.64 -8.65
C LEU A 37 2.29 -10.04 -9.24
N VAL A 38 2.16 -11.26 -9.77
CA VAL A 38 0.89 -11.86 -10.20
C VAL A 38 -0.03 -12.08 -9.00
N LEU A 39 0.46 -12.60 -7.86
CA LEU A 39 -0.33 -12.76 -6.64
C LEU A 39 -0.84 -11.42 -6.07
N CYS A 40 -0.03 -10.35 -6.15
CA CYS A 40 -0.49 -8.99 -5.83
C CYS A 40 -1.57 -8.49 -6.80
N LEU A 41 -1.49 -8.86 -8.09
CA LEU A 41 -2.47 -8.47 -9.10
C LEU A 41 -3.76 -9.31 -9.06
N THR A 42 -3.71 -10.53 -8.51
CA THR A 42 -4.85 -11.46 -8.44
C THR A 42 -5.51 -11.52 -7.06
N GLN A 43 -5.09 -10.68 -6.09
CA GLN A 43 -5.93 -10.39 -4.93
C GLN A 43 -7.10 -9.52 -5.37
N THR A 44 -8.03 -10.13 -6.10
CA THR A 44 -9.41 -9.67 -6.17
C THR A 44 -10.01 -9.97 -4.80
N THR A 45 -9.75 -9.11 -3.82
CA THR A 45 -10.62 -9.01 -2.66
C THR A 45 -11.98 -8.66 -3.21
N ASP A 46 -12.96 -9.54 -3.05
CA ASP A 46 -14.35 -9.19 -3.32
C ASP A 46 -14.62 -7.82 -2.67
N PRO A 47 -15.22 -6.86 -3.40
CA PRO A 47 -15.49 -5.55 -2.81
C PRO A 47 -16.33 -5.78 -1.55
N PRO A 48 -15.98 -5.13 -0.42
CA PRO A 48 -16.74 -5.31 0.81
C PRO A 48 -18.22 -5.00 0.56
N PRO A 49 -19.14 -5.73 1.20
CA PRO A 49 -20.57 -5.46 1.07
C PRO A 49 -20.85 -3.99 1.41
N GLY A 50 -21.41 -3.23 0.46
CA GLY A 50 -21.63 -1.78 0.61
C GLY A 50 -21.04 -0.90 -0.50
N TYR A 51 -20.41 -1.50 -1.52
CA TYR A 51 -19.87 -0.78 -2.68
C TYR A 51 -20.98 -0.12 -3.53
N GLY A 52 -21.35 1.11 -3.19
CA GLY A 52 -22.38 1.89 -3.89
C GLY A 52 -22.63 3.22 -3.19
N GLU A 53 -23.06 4.22 -3.97
CA GLU A 53 -23.33 5.62 -3.59
C GLU A 53 -23.59 5.86 -2.10
N LEU A 54 -22.87 6.84 -1.52
CA LEU A 54 -23.09 7.43 -0.19
C LEU A 54 -24.54 7.24 0.26
N GLN A 55 -24.78 6.31 1.19
CA GLN A 55 -26.08 6.20 1.83
C GLN A 55 -26.29 7.50 2.61
N LYS A 56 -27.01 8.45 1.99
CA LYS A 56 -27.56 9.65 2.62
C LYS A 56 -28.32 9.24 3.87
N GLY A 57 -27.67 9.30 5.03
CA GLY A 57 -28.28 8.89 6.29
C GLY A 57 -27.29 8.48 7.39
N HIS A 58 -26.07 8.04 7.05
CA HIS A 58 -25.03 7.87 8.06
C HIS A 58 -24.56 9.25 8.52
N ILE A 59 -24.70 9.50 9.83
CA ILE A 59 -24.15 10.69 10.47
C ILE A 59 -22.65 10.53 10.34
N ILE A 60 -22.02 11.23 9.37
CA ILE A 60 -20.57 11.46 9.36
C ILE A 60 -20.20 11.73 10.80
N ALA A 61 -19.33 10.90 11.40
CA ALA A 61 -18.81 11.22 12.72
C ALA A 61 -18.12 12.59 12.56
N PRO A 62 -18.76 13.70 12.98
CA PRO A 62 -18.45 15.02 12.40
C PRO A 62 -17.07 15.50 12.82
N GLU A 63 -16.59 14.94 13.94
CA GLU A 63 -15.22 15.05 14.43
C GLU A 63 -14.15 14.54 13.44
N TRP A 64 -14.51 13.70 12.46
CA TRP A 64 -13.61 13.12 11.46
C TRP A 64 -13.81 13.68 10.05
N ASP A 65 -14.65 14.69 9.84
CA ASP A 65 -14.88 15.27 8.50
C ASP A 65 -13.57 15.73 7.84
N SER A 66 -12.61 16.22 8.63
CA SER A 66 -11.26 16.58 8.18
C SER A 66 -10.51 15.40 7.54
N LEU A 67 -10.61 14.19 8.12
CA LEU A 67 -10.02 12.97 7.58
C LEU A 67 -10.62 12.63 6.22
N PHE A 68 -11.95 12.60 6.13
CA PHE A 68 -12.66 12.30 4.89
C PHE A 68 -12.40 13.36 3.81
N ALA A 69 -12.41 14.65 4.18
CA ALA A 69 -12.12 15.76 3.28
C ALA A 69 -10.68 15.68 2.75
N ALA A 70 -9.71 15.39 3.59
CA ALA A 70 -8.32 15.20 3.17
C ALA A 70 -8.18 14.03 2.18
N GLY A 71 -8.87 12.91 2.41
CA GLY A 71 -8.88 11.77 1.49
C GLY A 71 -9.45 12.15 0.12
N ARG A 72 -10.57 12.89 0.09
CA ARG A 72 -11.15 13.41 -1.15
C ARG A 72 -10.20 14.37 -1.87
N ASN A 73 -9.58 15.29 -1.14
CA ASN A 73 -8.63 16.24 -1.70
C ASN A 73 -7.43 15.54 -2.34
N LEU A 74 -6.89 14.48 -1.71
CA LEU A 74 -5.83 13.67 -2.33
C LEU A 74 -6.28 13.05 -3.65
N THR A 75 -7.47 12.43 -3.68
CA THR A 75 -7.98 11.86 -4.94
C THR A 75 -8.23 12.93 -6.02
N PHE A 76 -8.52 14.17 -5.63
CA PHE A 76 -8.63 15.30 -6.55
C PHE A 76 -7.26 15.70 -7.13
N ILE A 77 -6.24 15.84 -6.26
CA ILE A 77 -4.86 16.12 -6.68
C ILE A 77 -4.34 15.03 -7.62
N TYR A 78 -4.70 13.76 -7.38
CA TYR A 78 -4.27 12.62 -8.23
C TYR A 78 -4.82 12.72 -9.66
N LYS A 79 -6.00 13.31 -9.84
CA LYS A 79 -6.59 13.50 -11.17
C LYS A 79 -5.81 14.54 -11.98
N ASN A 80 -5.39 15.61 -11.32
CA ASN A 80 -4.66 16.73 -11.95
C ASN A 80 -3.61 17.31 -10.97
N PRO A 81 -2.39 16.77 -10.93
CA PRO A 81 -1.34 17.24 -10.04
C PRO A 81 -0.82 18.63 -10.49
N THR A 82 -1.11 19.66 -9.70
CA THR A 82 -0.71 21.06 -9.99
C THR A 82 0.27 21.65 -8.97
N SER A 83 0.34 21.09 -7.76
CA SER A 83 1.22 21.56 -6.70
C SER A 83 1.77 20.39 -5.90
N GLU A 84 3.09 20.24 -5.92
CA GLU A 84 3.81 19.26 -5.10
C GLU A 84 3.63 19.55 -3.60
N ASP A 85 3.76 20.82 -3.21
CA ASP A 85 3.57 21.25 -1.83
C ASP A 85 2.18 20.91 -1.31
N GLU A 86 1.14 21.12 -2.14
CA GLU A 86 -0.22 20.75 -1.78
C GLU A 86 -0.38 19.24 -1.62
N LEU A 87 0.22 18.44 -2.50
CA LEU A 87 0.22 16.98 -2.42
C LEU A 87 0.84 16.51 -1.10
N PHE A 88 2.05 16.98 -0.77
CA PHE A 88 2.74 16.60 0.46
C PHE A 88 2.00 17.08 1.71
N ARG A 89 1.56 18.34 1.73
CA ARG A 89 0.82 18.92 2.86
C ARG A 89 -0.47 18.14 3.12
N THR A 90 -1.22 17.81 2.08
CA THR A 90 -2.49 17.08 2.20
C THR A 90 -2.25 15.63 2.62
N SER A 91 -1.18 15.00 2.12
CA SER A 91 -0.83 13.61 2.46
C SER A 91 -0.38 13.48 3.92
N LEU A 92 0.45 14.40 4.39
CA LEU A 92 0.88 14.46 5.79
C LEU A 92 -0.29 14.79 6.72
N PHE A 93 -1.18 15.70 6.31
CA PHE A 93 -2.39 16.00 7.07
C PHE A 93 -3.29 14.76 7.17
N TYR A 94 -3.54 14.06 6.06
CA TYR A 94 -4.30 12.82 6.08
C TYR A 94 -3.66 11.77 6.99
N GLN A 95 -2.34 11.60 6.92
CA GLN A 95 -1.61 10.70 7.80
C GLN A 95 -1.82 11.04 9.28
N ALA A 96 -1.69 12.31 9.66
CA ALA A 96 -1.91 12.74 11.04
C ALA A 96 -3.36 12.50 11.50
N GLN A 97 -4.34 12.66 10.60
CA GLN A 97 -5.75 12.41 10.92
C GLN A 97 -6.03 10.90 11.10
N ILE A 98 -5.44 10.02 10.30
CA ILE A 98 -5.64 8.57 10.47
C ILE A 98 -4.93 8.05 11.73
N GLU A 99 -3.76 8.61 12.08
CA GLU A 99 -3.06 8.33 13.34
C GLU A 99 -3.82 8.86 14.57
N GLU A 100 -4.59 9.94 14.42
CA GLU A 100 -5.51 10.39 15.47
C GLU A 100 -6.71 9.45 15.62
N LEU A 101 -7.25 8.94 14.50
CA LEU A 101 -8.32 7.94 14.52
C LEU A 101 -7.85 6.65 15.20
N GLU A 102 -6.65 6.19 14.87
CA GLU A 102 -5.96 5.07 15.52
C GLU A 102 -5.93 5.23 17.04
N ARG A 103 -5.42 6.37 17.52
CA ARG A 103 -5.37 6.69 18.95
C ARG A 103 -6.76 6.78 19.57
N ALA A 104 -7.74 7.31 18.86
CA ALA A 104 -9.11 7.40 19.35
C ALA A 104 -9.81 6.03 19.45
N VAL A 105 -9.43 5.06 18.62
CA VAL A 105 -9.88 3.66 18.75
C VAL A 105 -9.22 3.02 19.97
N ASP A 106 -7.92 3.17 20.15
CA ASP A 106 -7.19 2.62 21.31
C ASP A 106 -7.74 3.17 22.64
N ASP A 107 -8.06 4.45 22.66
CA ASP A 107 -8.64 5.15 23.81
C ASP A 107 -10.15 4.86 24.01
N ASN A 108 -10.76 4.03 23.16
CA ASN A 108 -12.21 3.76 23.14
C ASN A 108 -13.07 5.04 23.13
N ARG A 109 -12.62 6.07 22.40
CA ARG A 109 -13.38 7.33 22.30
C ARG A 109 -14.70 7.10 21.59
N PHE A 110 -15.70 7.87 21.99
CA PHE A 110 -17.03 7.81 21.40
C PHE A 110 -16.95 7.91 19.87
N ARG A 111 -17.56 6.95 19.16
CA ARG A 111 -17.70 6.90 17.68
C ARG A 111 -16.41 6.78 16.87
N SER A 112 -15.26 6.50 17.49
CA SER A 112 -14.02 6.26 16.73
C SER A 112 -14.16 5.03 15.82
N LEU A 113 -14.68 3.91 16.33
CA LEU A 113 -14.94 2.71 15.53
C LEU A 113 -16.01 2.91 14.44
N ASP A 114 -17.03 3.73 14.68
CA ASP A 114 -18.02 4.10 13.65
C ASP A 114 -17.34 4.77 12.45
N ALA A 115 -16.34 5.63 12.71
CA ALA A 115 -15.61 6.31 11.66
C ALA A 115 -14.69 5.35 10.87
N VAL A 116 -14.10 4.35 11.54
CA VAL A 116 -13.35 3.28 10.85
C VAL A 116 -14.30 2.46 9.97
N TRP A 117 -15.46 2.08 10.51
CA TRP A 117 -16.48 1.33 9.77
C TRP A 117 -16.98 2.11 8.56
N GLU A 118 -17.24 3.41 8.71
CA GLU A 118 -17.63 4.29 7.60
C GLU A 118 -16.55 4.36 6.52
N LEU A 119 -15.27 4.54 6.90
CA LEU A 119 -14.16 4.48 5.94
C LEU A 119 -14.12 3.13 5.21
N TYR A 120 -14.28 2.02 5.95
CA TYR A 120 -14.25 0.68 5.40
C TYR A 120 -15.36 0.46 4.36
N LEU A 121 -16.60 0.81 4.70
CA LEU A 121 -17.75 0.73 3.79
C LEU A 121 -17.56 1.59 2.53
N ASN A 122 -16.85 2.71 2.63
CA ASN A 122 -16.49 3.55 1.49
C ASN A 122 -15.28 3.01 0.68
N GLY A 123 -14.86 1.77 0.91
CA GLY A 123 -13.74 1.13 0.22
C GLY A 123 -12.36 1.45 0.82
N GLY A 124 -12.33 1.97 2.04
CA GLY A 124 -11.11 2.39 2.73
C GLY A 124 -10.51 3.68 2.17
N PRO A 125 -9.25 3.99 2.53
CA PRO A 125 -8.55 5.16 2.02
C PRO A 125 -8.31 5.06 0.50
N LEU A 126 -9.24 5.64 -0.27
CA LEU A 126 -9.27 5.53 -1.74
C LEU A 126 -7.96 5.98 -2.41
N HIS A 127 -7.26 6.94 -1.82
CA HIS A 127 -5.99 7.46 -2.32
C HIS A 127 -4.83 6.42 -2.26
N PHE A 128 -4.99 5.27 -1.60
CA PHE A 128 -3.97 4.21 -1.60
C PHE A 128 -3.98 3.34 -2.85
N ARG A 129 -5.12 3.20 -3.52
CA ARG A 129 -5.33 2.12 -4.50
C ARG A 129 -4.57 2.35 -5.80
N GLN A 130 -4.51 3.61 -6.25
CA GLN A 130 -3.89 3.94 -7.52
C GLN A 130 -3.21 5.30 -7.44
N ILE A 131 -1.98 5.29 -6.92
CA ILE A 131 -1.14 6.48 -6.84
C ILE A 131 -0.53 6.72 -8.23
N PRO A 132 -0.82 7.86 -8.89
CA PRO A 132 -0.37 8.12 -10.26
C PRO A 132 1.07 8.65 -10.26
N PHE A 133 2.03 7.81 -9.87
CA PHE A 133 3.44 8.19 -9.79
C PHE A 133 3.98 8.69 -11.14
N ASP A 134 3.54 8.12 -12.25
CA ASP A 134 3.85 8.57 -13.61
C ASP A 134 3.45 10.04 -13.85
N LYS A 135 2.27 10.44 -13.35
CA LYS A 135 1.82 11.83 -13.43
C LYS A 135 2.60 12.74 -12.50
N PHE A 136 2.95 12.29 -11.30
CA PHE A 136 3.74 13.09 -10.36
C PHE A 136 5.15 13.34 -10.89
N ILE A 137 5.80 12.29 -11.41
CA ILE A 137 7.10 12.39 -12.07
C ILE A 137 7.05 13.41 -13.21
N SER A 138 6.01 13.33 -14.05
CA SER A 138 5.87 14.25 -15.19
C SER A 138 5.53 15.69 -14.77
N ALA A 139 4.72 15.88 -13.73
CA ALA A 139 4.21 17.19 -13.32
C ALA A 139 5.17 17.97 -12.40
N PHE A 140 5.93 17.27 -11.58
CA PHE A 140 6.79 17.85 -10.53
C PHE A 140 8.28 17.61 -10.79
N ASP A 141 8.64 16.92 -11.88
CA ASP A 141 10.01 16.50 -12.18
C ASP A 141 10.62 15.61 -11.07
N TRP A 142 9.79 14.75 -10.47
CA TRP A 142 10.22 13.87 -9.38
C TRP A 142 11.29 12.88 -9.82
N ASN A 143 12.33 12.77 -9.00
CA ASN A 143 13.33 11.72 -9.10
C ASN A 143 13.00 10.55 -8.15
N SER A 144 13.94 9.60 -8.03
CA SER A 144 13.78 8.43 -7.18
C SER A 144 13.59 8.75 -5.70
N ASP A 145 14.23 9.81 -5.21
CA ASP A 145 14.20 10.20 -3.80
C ASP A 145 12.83 10.81 -3.45
N ASP A 146 12.25 11.59 -4.35
CA ASP A 146 10.91 12.16 -4.19
C ASP A 146 9.84 11.07 -4.17
N VAL A 147 9.94 10.12 -5.12
CA VAL A 147 9.08 8.94 -5.16
C VAL A 147 9.21 8.14 -3.86
N HIS A 148 10.44 7.90 -3.38
CA HIS A 148 10.67 7.17 -2.14
C HIS A 148 10.10 7.92 -0.92
N ARG A 149 10.29 9.24 -0.85
CA ARG A 149 9.76 10.10 0.21
C ARG A 149 8.23 10.03 0.25
N TYR A 150 7.57 10.17 -0.90
CA TYR A 150 6.12 10.07 -0.97
C TYR A 150 5.62 8.67 -0.63
N TYR A 151 6.28 7.64 -1.17
CA TYR A 151 5.95 6.24 -0.86
C TYR A 151 6.06 5.93 0.64
N SER A 152 7.05 6.52 1.34
CA SER A 152 7.21 6.37 2.79
C SER A 152 6.00 6.90 3.58
N ILE A 153 5.45 8.05 3.18
CA ILE A 153 4.22 8.61 3.78
C ILE A 153 3.07 7.63 3.61
N ILE A 154 2.82 7.21 2.37
CA ILE A 154 1.74 6.27 2.03
C ILE A 154 1.87 4.96 2.80
N ASN A 155 3.08 4.40 2.88
CA ASN A 155 3.29 3.13 3.56
C ASN A 155 2.99 3.21 5.06
N LYS A 156 3.35 4.32 5.71
CA LYS A 156 2.97 4.56 7.11
C LYS A 156 1.46 4.64 7.28
N THR A 157 0.79 5.40 6.42
CA THR A 157 -0.67 5.54 6.45
C THR A 157 -1.39 4.21 6.21
N ARG A 158 -0.87 3.35 5.31
CA ARG A 158 -1.39 1.99 5.08
C ARG A 158 -1.27 1.11 6.32
N ASN A 159 -0.11 1.11 6.98
CA ASN A 159 0.07 0.30 8.19
C ASN A 159 -0.94 0.66 9.29
N VAL A 160 -1.22 1.95 9.47
CA VAL A 160 -2.24 2.42 10.43
C VAL A 160 -3.63 1.93 10.01
N TRP A 161 -3.96 2.05 8.72
CA TRP A 161 -5.23 1.56 8.20
C TRP A 161 -5.41 0.06 8.36
N ASP A 162 -4.40 -0.75 8.03
CA ASP A 162 -4.46 -2.21 8.15
C ASP A 162 -4.69 -2.64 9.61
N ARG A 163 -4.08 -1.93 10.57
CA ARG A 163 -4.33 -2.13 12.01
C ARG A 163 -5.77 -1.81 12.39
N LEU A 164 -6.30 -0.67 11.92
CA LEU A 164 -7.69 -0.26 12.16
C LEU A 164 -8.70 -1.25 11.58
N VAL A 165 -8.42 -1.83 10.41
CA VAL A 165 -9.26 -2.89 9.82
C VAL A 165 -9.24 -4.15 10.67
N ALA A 166 -8.07 -4.56 11.18
CA ALA A 166 -7.97 -5.71 12.07
C ALA A 166 -8.82 -5.54 13.35
N GLU A 167 -8.88 -4.32 13.92
CA GLU A 167 -9.76 -4.03 15.06
C GLU A 167 -11.25 -4.22 14.72
N LEU A 168 -11.68 -3.82 13.52
CA LEU A 168 -13.05 -4.07 13.06
C LEU A 168 -13.35 -5.57 12.90
N GLU A 169 -12.39 -6.34 12.36
CA GLU A 169 -12.53 -7.79 12.17
C GLU A 169 -12.66 -8.53 13.51
N ILE A 170 -11.85 -8.15 14.51
CA ILE A 170 -11.94 -8.71 15.87
C ILE A 170 -13.33 -8.48 16.48
N LEU A 171 -13.89 -7.27 16.31
CA LEU A 171 -15.23 -6.95 16.82
C LEU A 171 -16.32 -7.76 16.10
N ALA A 172 -16.23 -7.86 14.78
CA ALA A 172 -17.18 -8.64 13.99
C ALA A 172 -17.18 -10.13 14.36
N GLU A 173 -16.00 -10.71 14.62
CA GLU A 173 -15.90 -12.09 15.13
C GLU A 173 -16.51 -12.23 16.52
N SER A 174 -16.31 -11.27 17.42
CA SER A 174 -16.87 -11.31 18.77
C SER A 174 -18.41 -11.33 18.79
N ASP A 175 -19.05 -10.64 17.84
CA ASP A 175 -20.52 -10.63 17.70
C ASP A 175 -21.10 -11.95 17.17
N THR A 176 -20.29 -12.78 16.51
CA THR A 176 -20.75 -14.10 16.01
C THR A 176 -20.72 -15.23 17.05
N ILE A 177 -20.22 -14.97 18.26
CA ILE A 177 -20.08 -15.97 19.34
C ILE A 177 -21.28 -15.97 20.31
N ILE A 178 -22.33 -15.18 20.06
CA ILE A 178 -23.51 -15.04 20.93
C ILE A 178 -24.66 -15.97 20.49
#